data_AF-A0A820PJC6-F1
#
_entry.id   AF-A0A820PJC6-F1
#
_cell.length_a   1.000
_cell.length_b   1.000
_cell.length_c   1.000
_cell.angle_alpha   90.00
_cell.angle_beta   90.00
_cell.angle_gamma   90.00
#
_symmetry.space_group_name_H-M   'P 1'
#
loop_
_entity.id
_entity.type
_entity.pdbx_description
1 polymer ?
#
loop_
_entity_poly.entity_id
_entity_poly.type
_entity_poly.pdbx_seq_one_letter_code
_entity_poly.pdbx_strand_id
1 'polypeptide(L)'
;VGIATFATYILSSNENVLTADKAFVSLALFSLLCSPLDLFSDVITSVLDARVSNKRIQKFLNNEELDENAVNKISIDSKLLDGNSIKIENGSFRWSNVVDDPLILKK
;
A
#
# COMPACT_ATOMS: atom_id res chain seq x y z
N VAL A 1 32.08 9.25 6.65
CA VAL A 1 32.28 10.41 5.74
C VAL A 1 33.33 11.38 6.28
N GLY A 2 33.12 12.04 7.43
CA GLY A 2 34.04 13.07 7.93
C GLY A 2 35.53 12.67 8.01
N ILE A 3 35.85 11.51 8.58
CA ILE A 3 37.24 11.01 8.69
C ILE A 3 37.88 10.81 7.31
N ALA A 4 37.14 10.21 6.37
CA ALA A 4 37.65 9.96 5.01
C ALA A 4 37.91 11.27 4.26
N THR A 5 37.02 12.26 4.41
CA THR A 5 37.16 13.58 3.77
C THR A 5 38.29 14.40 4.38
N PHE A 6 38.47 14.38 5.69
CA PHE A 6 39.60 15.05 6.33
C PHE A 6 40.93 14.37 6.02
N ALA A 7 40.96 13.03 5.95
CA ALA A 7 42.16 12.28 5.55
C ALA A 7 42.56 12.61 4.10
N THR A 8 41.61 12.64 3.16
CA THR A 8 41.89 13.03 1.77
C THR A 8 42.31 14.49 1.64
N TYR A 9 41.71 15.40 2.41
CA TYR A 9 42.09 16.82 2.41
C TYR A 9 43.55 17.05 2.84
N ILE A 10 44.01 16.35 3.89
CA ILE A 10 45.39 16.43 4.39
C ILE A 10 46.36 15.76 3.41
N LEU A 11 46.00 14.59 2.87
CA LEU A 11 46.88 13.82 1.97
C LEU A 11 47.02 14.46 0.57
N SER A 12 46.09 15.33 0.16
CA SER A 12 46.10 15.92 -1.18
C SER A 12 47.16 17.01 -1.37
N SER A 13 47.61 17.71 -0.33
CA SER A 13 48.68 18.72 -0.42
C SER A 13 49.25 19.04 0.96
N ASN A 14 50.57 19.19 1.06
CA ASN A 14 51.25 19.60 2.30
C ASN A 14 50.88 21.02 2.75
N GLU A 15 50.30 21.85 1.87
CA GLU A 15 49.80 23.19 2.21
C GLU A 15 48.40 23.18 2.84
N ASN A 16 47.69 22.05 2.79
CA ASN A 16 46.34 21.92 3.32
C ASN A 16 46.36 21.70 4.83
N VAL A 17 46.54 22.77 5.59
CA VAL A 17 46.45 22.72 7.06
C VAL A 17 44.98 22.61 7.47
N LEU A 18 44.66 21.53 8.19
CA LEU A 18 43.35 21.32 8.79
C LEU A 18 43.26 22.13 10.10
N THR A 19 42.75 23.35 10.02
CA THR A 19 42.47 24.19 11.19
C THR A 19 41.19 23.78 11.90
N ALA A 20 41.12 24.01 13.22
CA ALA A 20 39.96 23.67 14.05
C ALA A 20 38.65 24.29 13.51
N ASP A 21 38.69 25.53 13.02
CA ASP A 21 37.52 26.21 12.44
C ASP A 21 36.99 25.48 11.19
N LYS A 22 37.88 25.07 10.27
CA LYS A 22 37.50 24.33 9.07
C LYS A 22 36.96 22.94 9.42
N ALA A 23 37.56 22.28 10.40
CA ALA A 23 37.12 20.96 10.84
C ALA A 23 35.74 21.00 11.51
N PHE A 24 35.49 21.97 12.40
CA PHE A 24 34.19 22.10 13.09
C PHE A 24 33.06 22.49 12.13
N VAL A 25 33.30 23.47 11.24
CA VAL A 25 32.29 23.91 10.26
C VAL A 25 31.97 22.76 9.28
N SER A 26 32.98 22.05 8.80
CA SER A 26 32.77 20.92 7.88
C SER A 26 32.06 19.76 8.57
N LEU A 27 32.38 19.47 9.84
CA LEU A 27 31.72 18.42 10.61
C LEU A 27 30.22 18.73 10.80
N ALA A 28 29.89 19.99 11.13
CA ALA A 28 28.50 20.44 11.23
C ALA A 28 27.76 20.29 9.89
N LEU A 29 28.39 20.63 8.77
CA LEU A 29 27.82 20.46 7.43
C LEU A 29 27.63 18.98 7.07
N PHE A 30 28.57 18.09 7.41
CA PHE A 30 28.39 16.66 7.18
C PHE A 30 27.26 16.08 8.02
N SER A 31 27.12 16.49 9.28
CA SER A 31 26.00 16.09 10.12
C SER A 31 24.66 16.57 9.56
N LEU A 32 24.60 17.81 9.06
CA LEU A 32 23.40 18.33 8.41
C LEU A 32 23.09 17.61 7.09
N LEU A 33 24.10 17.05 6.41
CA LEU A 33 23.94 16.30 5.17
C LEU A 33 23.58 14.82 5.41
N CYS A 34 23.97 14.24 6.55
CA CYS A 34 23.53 12.89 6.93
C CYS A 34 22.02 12.84 7.16
N SER A 35 21.43 13.82 7.83
CA SER A 35 19.97 13.85 8.10
C SER A 35 19.08 13.72 6.84
N PRO A 36 19.31 14.47 5.74
CA PRO A 36 18.54 14.30 4.50
C PRO A 36 18.87 13.00 3.77
N LEU A 37 20.05 12.41 3.95
CA LEU A 37 20.36 11.08 3.40
C LEU A 37 19.61 9.97 4.13
N ASP A 38 19.48 10.06 5.45
CA ASP A 38 18.68 9.13 6.24
C ASP A 38 17.20 9.23 5.84
N LEU A 39 16.68 10.46 5.76
CA LEU A 39 15.33 10.72 5.27
C LEU A 39 15.12 10.17 3.84
N PHE A 40 16.11 10.32 2.97
CA PHE A 40 16.03 9.78 1.61
C PHE A 40 15.88 8.26 1.60
N SER A 41 16.60 7.55 2.47
CA SER A 41 16.48 6.10 2.63
C SER A 41 15.08 5.70 3.11
N ASP A 42 14.51 6.47 4.06
CA ASP A 42 13.15 6.23 4.57
C ASP A 42 12.07 6.46 3.51
N VAL A 43 12.26 7.45 2.64
CA VAL A 43 11.35 7.72 1.51
C VAL A 43 11.31 6.54 0.54
N ILE A 44 12.45 5.89 0.27
CA ILE A 44 12.48 4.70 -0.61
C ILE A 44 11.57 3.60 -0.04
N THR A 45 11.70 3.32 1.25
CA THR A 45 10.86 2.32 1.93
C THR A 45 9.39 2.72 1.88
N SER A 46 9.08 3.99 2.15
CA SER A 46 7.71 4.52 2.08
C SER A 46 7.09 4.37 0.69
N VAL A 47 7.87 4.54 -0.38
CA VAL A 47 7.41 4.31 -1.76
C VAL A 47 7.11 2.84 -2.01
N LEU A 48 7.92 1.92 -1.50
CA LEU A 48 7.67 0.47 -1.61
C LEU A 48 6.38 0.07 -0.88
N ASP A 49 6.17 0.59 0.32
CA ASP A 49 4.96 0.36 1.10
C ASP A 49 3.72 0.93 0.39
N ALA A 50 3.83 2.14 -0.15
CA ALA A 50 2.77 2.76 -0.95
C ALA A 50 2.42 1.93 -2.20
N ARG A 51 3.42 1.36 -2.88
CA ARG A 51 3.22 0.48 -4.05
C ARG A 51 2.42 -0.77 -3.68
N VAL A 52 2.78 -1.44 -2.57
CA VAL A 52 2.06 -2.62 -2.09
C VAL A 52 0.64 -2.25 -1.66
N SER A 53 0.49 -1.13 -0.96
CA SER A 53 -0.82 -0.61 -0.55
C SER A 53 -1.73 -0.32 -1.75
N ASN A 54 -1.22 0.39 -2.76
CA ASN A 54 -1.96 0.70 -3.97
C ASN A 54 -2.39 -0.58 -4.72
N LYS A 55 -1.52 -1.60 -4.78
CA LYS A 55 -1.87 -2.90 -5.38
C LYS A 55 -3.04 -3.58 -4.65
N ARG A 56 -3.11 -3.48 -3.32
CA ARG A 56 -4.25 -4.02 -2.54
C ARG A 56 -5.55 -3.27 -2.84
N ILE A 57 -5.50 -1.94 -2.88
CA ILE A 57 -6.66 -1.10 -3.22
C ILE A 57 -7.14 -1.42 -4.64
N GLN A 58 -6.24 -1.47 -5.60
CA GLN A 58 -6.56 -1.84 -6.98
C GLN A 58 -7.19 -3.23 -7.06
N LYS A 59 -6.65 -4.23 -6.35
CA LYS A 59 -7.25 -5.57 -6.30
C LYS A 59 -8.66 -5.52 -5.68
N PHE A 60 -8.85 -4.74 -4.63
CA PHE A 60 -10.14 -4.59 -3.96
C PHE A 60 -11.20 -3.98 -4.89
N LEU A 61 -10.87 -2.87 -5.56
CA LEU A 61 -11.78 -2.15 -6.46
C LEU A 61 -12.08 -2.93 -7.74
N ASN A 62 -11.18 -3.81 -8.18
CA ASN A 62 -11.37 -4.65 -9.36
C ASN A 62 -11.96 -6.03 -9.02
N ASN A 63 -12.37 -6.29 -7.77
CA ASN A 63 -13.07 -7.53 -7.47
C ASN A 63 -14.44 -7.54 -8.15
N GLU A 64 -14.91 -8.73 -8.53
CA GLU A 64 -16.26 -8.91 -9.03
C GLU A 64 -17.25 -8.43 -7.96
N GLU A 65 -18.07 -7.45 -8.32
CA GLU A 65 -19.17 -6.99 -7.48
C GLU A 65 -20.28 -8.05 -7.48
N LEU A 66 -21.09 -8.04 -6.40
CA LEU A 66 -22.27 -8.89 -6.32
C LEU A 66 -23.27 -8.47 -7.41
N ASP A 67 -23.80 -9.42 -8.16
CA ASP A 67 -24.84 -9.15 -9.16
C ASP A 67 -26.08 -8.56 -8.49
N GLU A 68 -26.33 -7.27 -8.74
CA GLU A 68 -27.49 -6.55 -8.19
C GLU A 68 -28.83 -7.13 -8.68
N ASN A 69 -28.81 -7.85 -9.80
CA ASN A 69 -29.99 -8.49 -10.37
C ASN A 69 -30.23 -9.91 -9.82
N ALA A 70 -29.36 -10.41 -8.93
CA ALA A 70 -29.54 -11.71 -8.30
C ALA A 70 -30.83 -11.80 -7.47
N VAL A 71 -31.39 -10.66 -7.03
CA VAL A 71 -32.64 -10.60 -6.27
C VAL A 71 -33.56 -9.51 -6.81
N ASN A 72 -34.76 -9.90 -7.23
CA ASN A 72 -35.82 -8.96 -7.55
C ASN A 72 -36.44 -8.40 -6.25
N LYS A 73 -36.08 -7.16 -5.90
CA LYS A 73 -36.68 -6.42 -4.78
C LYS A 73 -37.95 -5.74 -5.28
N ILE A 74 -39.11 -6.31 -4.96
CA ILE A 74 -40.41 -5.75 -5.31
C ILE A 74 -40.87 -4.81 -4.19
N SER A 75 -41.30 -3.59 -4.53
CA SER A 75 -41.84 -2.63 -3.57
C SER A 75 -43.15 -3.11 -2.94
N ILE A 76 -43.33 -2.81 -1.65
CA ILE A 76 -44.47 -3.25 -0.82
C ILE A 76 -45.82 -2.80 -1.40
N ASP A 77 -45.84 -1.72 -2.18
CA ASP A 77 -47.05 -1.18 -2.82
C ASP A 77 -47.52 -1.95 -4.06
N SER A 78 -46.78 -2.99 -4.48
CA SER A 78 -47.20 -3.82 -5.61
C SER A 78 -48.35 -4.76 -5.21
N LYS A 79 -49.46 -4.71 -5.95
CA LYS A 79 -50.60 -5.65 -5.85
C LYS A 79 -50.24 -7.12 -6.17
N LEU A 80 -48.95 -7.45 -6.30
CA LEU A 80 -48.41 -8.76 -6.72
C LEU A 80 -47.97 -9.63 -5.53
N LEU A 81 -48.14 -9.17 -4.29
CA LEU A 81 -47.79 -9.93 -3.10
C LEU A 81 -48.89 -10.96 -2.79
N ASP A 82 -48.68 -12.22 -3.22
CA ASP A 82 -49.50 -13.40 -2.86
C ASP A 82 -49.33 -13.80 -1.37
N GLY A 83 -49.28 -12.83 -0.45
CA GLY A 83 -49.08 -13.05 0.99
C GLY A 83 -47.68 -13.51 1.41
N ASN A 84 -46.78 -13.79 0.45
CA ASN A 84 -45.43 -14.27 0.71
C ASN A 84 -44.41 -13.12 0.67
N SER A 85 -43.64 -12.95 1.75
CA SER A 85 -42.60 -11.93 1.86
C SER A 85 -41.33 -12.27 1.06
N ILE A 86 -41.04 -13.57 0.89
CA ILE A 86 -39.89 -14.09 0.13
C ILE A 86 -40.35 -15.32 -0.66
N LYS A 87 -39.98 -15.39 -1.95
CA LYS A 87 -40.26 -16.53 -2.82
C LYS A 87 -38.97 -16.97 -3.52
N ILE A 88 -38.62 -18.25 -3.40
CA ILE A 88 -37.45 -18.87 -4.04
C ILE A 88 -37.94 -20.12 -4.76
N GLU A 89 -37.74 -20.20 -6.08
CA GLU A 89 -38.13 -21.35 -6.91
C GLU A 89 -36.92 -21.84 -7.70
N ASN A 90 -36.61 -23.13 -7.61
CA ASN A 90 -35.49 -23.79 -8.33
C ASN A 90 -34.12 -23.08 -8.20
N GLY A 91 -33.85 -22.46 -7.05
CA GLY A 91 -32.59 -21.78 -6.77
C GLY A 91 -31.43 -22.77 -6.55
N SER A 92 -30.29 -22.49 -7.17
CA SER A 92 -29.03 -23.20 -6.98
C SER A 92 -27.98 -22.21 -6.50
N PHE A 93 -27.29 -22.53 -5.41
CA PHE A 93 -26.41 -21.60 -4.72
C PHE A 93 -25.06 -22.24 -4.42
N ARG A 94 -24.02 -21.42 -4.55
CA ARG A 94 -22.63 -21.78 -4.24
C ARG A 94 -21.95 -20.58 -3.59
N TRP A 95 -21.02 -20.85 -2.68
CA TRP A 95 -20.24 -19.80 -2.02
C TRP A 95 -19.06 -19.31 -2.85
N SER A 96 -18.58 -20.12 -3.80
CA SER A 96 -17.45 -19.79 -4.66
C SER A 96 -17.84 -19.93 -6.13
N ASN A 97 -17.15 -19.21 -7.01
CA ASN A 97 -17.29 -19.34 -8.46
C ASN A 97 -16.54 -20.57 -9.01
N VAL A 98 -15.98 -21.41 -8.13
CA VAL A 98 -15.26 -22.62 -8.52
C VAL A 98 -16.27 -23.67 -8.97
N VAL A 99 -16.05 -24.21 -10.17
CA VAL A 99 -17.00 -25.14 -10.81
C VAL A 99 -17.10 -26.48 -10.08
N ASP A 100 -15.99 -26.90 -9.43
CA ASP A 100 -15.90 -28.14 -8.67
C ASP A 100 -16.40 -28.06 -7.22
N ASP A 101 -16.75 -26.86 -6.72
CA ASP A 101 -17.33 -26.75 -5.39
C ASP A 101 -18.79 -27.23 -5.40
N PRO A 102 -19.18 -28.12 -4.46
CA PRO A 102 -20.52 -28.67 -4.42
C PRO A 102 -21.52 -27.55 -4.14
N LEU A 103 -22.70 -27.63 -4.78
CA LEU A 103 -23.81 -26.73 -4.51
C LEU A 103 -24.26 -26.93 -3.06
N ILE A 104 -23.98 -25.93 -2.23
CA ILE A 104 -24.16 -25.98 -0.78
C ILE A 104 -25.28 -25.03 -0.39
N LEU A 105 -26.49 -25.55 -0.54
CA LEU A 105 -27.62 -25.15 0.27
C LEU A 105 -28.38 -26.43 0.67
N LYS A 106 -27.99 -27.01 1.82
CA LYS A 106 -28.79 -28.02 2.51
C LYS A 106 -29.95 -27.28 3.18
N LYS A 107 -31.17 -27.67 2.79
CA LYS A 107 -32.42 -27.28 3.45
C LYS A 107 -32.42 -27.72 4.92
#